data_AF-W3RQH8-F1
#
_entry.id   AF-W3RQH8-F1
#
_cell.length_a   1.000
_cell.length_b   1.000
_cell.length_c   1.000
_cell.angle_alpha   90.00
_cell.angle_beta   90.00
_cell.angle_gamma   90.00
#
_symmetry.space_group_name_H-M   'P 1'
#
loop_
_entity.id
_entity.type
_entity.pdbx_description
1 polymer ?
#
loop_
_entity_poly.entity_id
_entity_poly.type
_entity_poly.pdbx_seq_one_letter_code
_entity_poly.pdbx_strand_id
1 'polypeptide(L)'
;MHWTVLLLCLVQVPTAWAIQRTHMAHLFMKPRPIDLFLHQVHAWSGWAILFLVLAQLVLRFAYGRPAPVPGLSPFERMSAAAMHAALYAVLVALPVTGTIAMYLTFRIAPVHSLLSWTLLALVLLHAGAALWHHFWRRDQVLWRMIRKAR
;
A
#
# COMPACT_ATOMS: atom_id res chain seq x y z
N MET A 1 12.81 3.06 2.99
CA MET A 1 11.87 2.29 2.13
C MET A 1 10.41 2.50 2.51
N HIS A 2 10.02 2.48 3.78
CA HIS A 2 8.62 2.68 4.20
C HIS A 2 7.96 3.94 3.60
N TRP A 3 8.56 5.12 3.79
CA TRP A 3 8.04 6.39 3.26
C TRP A 3 7.92 6.43 1.74
N THR A 4 8.84 5.77 1.02
CA THR A 4 8.77 5.64 -0.44
C THR A 4 7.53 4.85 -0.86
N VAL A 5 7.25 3.72 -0.20
CA VAL A 5 6.03 2.93 -0.45
C VAL A 5 4.79 3.76 -0.15
N LEU A 6 4.76 4.50 0.97
CA LEU A 6 3.64 5.38 1.29
C LEU A 6 3.39 6.41 0.18
N LEU A 7 4.42 7.11 -0.29
CA LEU A 7 4.29 8.09 -1.36
C LEU A 7 3.76 7.46 -2.65
N LEU A 8 4.28 6.29 -3.02
CA LEU A 8 3.78 5.55 -4.19
C LEU A 8 2.32 5.13 -4.01
N CYS A 9 1.90 4.67 -2.82
CA CYS A 9 0.51 4.36 -2.51
C CYS A 9 -0.40 5.60 -2.63
N LEU A 10 0.07 6.79 -2.25
CA LEU A 10 -0.69 8.02 -2.45
C LEU A 10 -0.88 8.36 -3.94
N VAL A 11 0.13 8.08 -4.77
CA VAL A 11 0.02 8.22 -6.24
C VAL A 11 -0.98 7.22 -6.84
N GLN A 12 -1.17 6.05 -6.23
CA GLN A 12 -2.14 5.06 -6.70
C GLN A 12 -3.59 5.58 -6.66
N VAL A 13 -3.95 6.39 -5.67
CA VAL A 13 -5.33 6.88 -5.47
C VAL A 13 -5.88 7.67 -6.68
N PRO A 14 -5.22 8.77 -7.13
CA PRO A 14 -5.72 9.52 -8.29
C PRO A 14 -5.54 8.77 -9.62
N THR A 15 -4.54 7.88 -9.71
CA THR A 15 -4.26 7.14 -10.94
C THR A 15 -5.19 5.95 -11.16
N ALA A 16 -5.73 5.35 -10.09
CA ALA A 16 -6.69 4.24 -10.18
C ALA A 16 -7.94 4.60 -11.00
N TRP A 17 -8.40 5.84 -10.91
CA TRP A 17 -9.58 6.30 -11.66
C TRP A 17 -9.31 6.39 -13.17
N ALA A 18 -8.04 6.55 -13.57
CA ALA A 18 -7.66 6.54 -14.97
C ALA A 18 -7.82 5.14 -15.59
N ILE A 19 -7.59 4.07 -14.81
CA ILE A 19 -7.82 2.69 -15.27
C ILE A 19 -9.25 2.50 -15.73
N GLN A 20 -10.22 2.98 -14.95
CA GLN A 20 -11.63 2.88 -15.34
C GLN A 20 -11.92 3.68 -16.62
N ARG A 21 -11.40 4.92 -16.73
CA ARG A 21 -11.63 5.76 -17.91
C ARG A 21 -11.03 5.18 -19.19
N THR A 22 -9.88 4.51 -19.12
CA THR A 22 -9.27 3.90 -20.30
C THR A 22 -10.01 2.64 -20.76
N HIS A 23 -10.57 1.85 -19.84
CA HIS A 23 -11.26 0.58 -20.17
C HIS A 23 -12.76 0.73 -20.43
N MET A 24 -13.37 1.81 -19.94
CA MET A 24 -14.78 2.15 -20.23
C MET A 24 -14.92 2.95 -21.53
N ALA A 25 -13.81 3.35 -22.17
CA ALA A 25 -13.80 3.98 -23.47
C ALA A 25 -14.08 2.92 -24.56
N HIS A 26 -15.34 2.78 -24.97
CA HIS A 26 -15.76 1.81 -25.98
C HIS A 26 -16.34 2.50 -27.23
N LEU A 27 -16.37 1.74 -28.33
CA LEU A 27 -16.94 2.08 -29.65
C LEU A 27 -16.24 3.24 -30.38
N PHE A 28 -16.45 4.49 -29.95
CA PHE A 28 -16.04 5.69 -30.68
C PHE A 28 -15.27 6.70 -29.83
N MET A 29 -15.11 6.44 -28.53
CA MET A 29 -14.34 7.30 -27.63
C MET A 29 -12.93 6.74 -27.46
N LYS A 30 -11.91 7.52 -27.86
CA LYS A 30 -10.51 7.22 -27.54
C LYS A 30 -10.18 7.80 -26.15
N PRO A 31 -9.43 7.08 -25.29
CA PRO A 31 -8.95 7.64 -24.04
C PRO A 31 -8.11 8.89 -24.28
N ARG A 32 -8.22 9.88 -23.39
CA ARG A 32 -7.39 11.09 -23.48
C ARG A 32 -5.92 10.73 -23.22
N PRO A 33 -4.95 11.43 -23.82
CA PRO A 33 -3.53 11.17 -23.59
C PRO A 33 -3.13 11.16 -22.11
N ILE A 34 -3.73 12.04 -21.31
CA ILE A 34 -3.50 12.08 -19.86
C ILE A 34 -3.96 10.81 -19.14
N ASP A 35 -5.05 10.20 -19.58
CA ASP A 35 -5.57 8.97 -18.97
C ASP A 35 -4.66 7.77 -19.31
N LEU A 36 -4.08 7.75 -20.51
CA LEU A 36 -3.05 6.76 -20.89
C LEU A 36 -1.75 6.93 -20.10
N PHE A 37 -1.33 8.18 -19.86
CA PHE A 37 -0.18 8.45 -19.00
C PHE A 37 -0.43 8.01 -17.56
N LEU A 38 -1.56 8.41 -16.97
CA LEU A 38 -1.92 8.03 -15.60
C LEU A 38 -2.08 6.51 -15.45
N HIS A 39 -2.60 5.83 -16.47
CA HIS A 39 -2.65 4.39 -16.53
C HIS A 39 -1.25 3.75 -16.44
N GLN A 40 -0.29 4.26 -17.21
CA GLN A 40 1.09 3.80 -17.13
C GLN A 40 1.71 4.09 -15.76
N VAL A 41 1.47 5.28 -15.20
CA VAL A 41 1.94 5.64 -13.85
C VAL A 41 1.38 4.65 -12.82
N HIS A 42 0.09 4.32 -12.87
CA HIS A 42 -0.54 3.34 -11.99
C HIS A 42 0.16 1.98 -12.06
N ALA A 43 0.33 1.45 -13.29
CA ALA A 43 0.95 0.16 -13.52
C ALA A 43 2.40 0.13 -13.02
N TRP A 44 3.26 1.06 -13.49
CA TRP A 44 4.68 1.06 -13.15
C TRP A 44 4.93 1.33 -11.66
N SER A 45 4.17 2.24 -11.05
CA SER A 45 4.30 2.46 -9.60
C SER A 45 3.74 1.29 -8.78
N GLY A 46 2.77 0.53 -9.29
CA GLY A 46 2.27 -0.69 -8.65
C GLY A 46 3.32 -1.79 -8.61
N TRP A 47 4.03 -2.01 -9.73
CA TRP A 47 5.16 -2.93 -9.78
C TRP A 47 6.32 -2.46 -8.89
N ALA A 48 6.62 -1.16 -8.86
CA ALA A 48 7.64 -0.61 -7.97
C ALA A 48 7.29 -0.86 -6.48
N ILE A 49 6.03 -0.69 -6.08
CA ILE A 49 5.55 -1.03 -4.73
C ILE A 49 5.81 -2.51 -4.43
N LEU A 50 5.46 -3.43 -5.35
CA LEU A 50 5.69 -4.87 -5.16
C LEU A 50 7.16 -5.16 -4.86
N PHE A 51 8.07 -4.67 -5.71
CA PHE A 51 9.50 -4.92 -5.52
C PHE A 51 10.04 -4.31 -4.21
N LEU A 52 9.62 -3.09 -3.87
CA LEU A 52 10.01 -2.46 -2.61
C LEU A 52 9.48 -3.21 -1.39
N VAL A 53 8.26 -3.74 -1.46
CA VAL A 53 7.64 -4.53 -0.38
C VAL A 53 8.33 -5.88 -0.24
N LEU A 54 8.63 -6.57 -1.34
CA LEU A 54 9.40 -7.81 -1.32
C LEU A 54 10.80 -7.57 -0.75
N ALA A 55 11.48 -6.50 -1.17
CA ALA A 55 12.77 -6.11 -0.62
C ALA A 55 12.67 -5.80 0.90
N GLN A 56 11.62 -5.13 1.35
CA GLN A 56 11.37 -4.89 2.77
C GLN A 56 11.19 -6.20 3.55
N LEU A 57 10.44 -7.17 3.01
CA LEU A 57 10.26 -8.47 3.64
C LEU A 57 11.56 -9.26 3.72
N VAL A 58 12.37 -9.25 2.66
CA VAL A 58 13.70 -9.88 2.63
C VAL A 58 14.60 -9.24 3.68
N LEU A 59 14.70 -7.91 3.74
CA LEU A 59 15.49 -7.22 4.76
C LEU A 59 14.99 -7.49 6.18
N ARG A 60 13.67 -7.56 6.36
CA ARG A 60 13.06 -7.86 7.67
C ARG A 60 13.36 -9.28 8.12
N PHE A 61 13.47 -10.21 7.18
CA PHE A 61 13.86 -11.59 7.45
C PHE A 61 15.37 -11.69 7.73
N ALA A 62 16.20 -11.03 6.93
CA ALA A 62 17.66 -11.07 7.04
C ALA A 62 18.21 -10.33 8.28
N TYR A 63 17.67 -9.16 8.61
CA TYR A 63 18.18 -8.29 9.68
C TYR A 63 17.24 -8.18 10.89
N GLY A 64 16.10 -8.86 10.86
CA GLY A 64 15.10 -8.81 11.93
C GLY A 64 14.29 -7.51 11.97
N ARG A 65 13.54 -7.33 13.06
CA ARG A 65 12.65 -6.17 13.30
C ARG A 65 13.24 -5.34 14.44
N PRO A 66 13.14 -4.00 14.39
CA PRO A 66 13.47 -3.17 15.55
C PRO A 66 12.68 -3.63 16.78
N ALA A 67 13.32 -3.58 17.95
CA ALA A 67 12.66 -3.95 19.21
C ALA A 67 11.37 -3.13 19.41
N PRO A 68 10.28 -3.72 19.92
CA PRO A 68 9.05 -3.00 20.21
C PRO A 68 9.30 -1.77 21.09
N VAL A 69 8.41 -0.77 21.01
CA VAL A 69 8.47 0.37 21.95
C VAL A 69 8.26 -0.18 23.37
N PRO A 70 9.07 0.24 24.38
CA PRO A 70 8.85 -0.15 25.76
C PRO A 70 7.45 0.27 26.23
N GLY A 71 6.82 -0.53 27.10
CA GLY A 71 5.51 -0.21 27.67
C GLY A 71 4.30 -0.55 26.79
N LEU A 72 4.49 -1.17 25.62
CA LEU A 72 3.38 -1.75 24.85
C LEU A 72 2.72 -2.92 25.62
N SER A 73 1.40 -3.00 25.61
CA SER A 73 0.67 -4.17 26.11
C SER A 73 0.79 -5.34 25.13
N PRO A 74 0.56 -6.60 25.56
CA PRO A 74 0.54 -7.75 24.66
C PRO A 74 -0.45 -7.59 23.51
N PHE A 75 -1.61 -6.99 23.79
CA PHE A 75 -2.65 -6.74 22.80
C PHE A 75 -2.17 -5.78 21.72
N GLU A 76 -1.56 -4.65 22.09
CA GLU A 76 -1.08 -3.66 21.12
C GLU A 76 0.03 -4.22 20.24
N ARG A 77 0.91 -5.05 20.81
CA ARG A 77 1.94 -5.77 20.03
C ARG A 77 1.29 -6.71 19.01
N MET A 78 0.27 -7.46 19.42
CA MET A 78 -0.46 -8.38 18.54
C MET A 78 -1.19 -7.62 17.44
N SER A 79 -1.94 -6.58 17.77
CA SER A 79 -2.66 -5.74 16.81
C SER A 79 -1.72 -5.06 15.82
N ALA A 80 -0.57 -4.55 16.28
CA ALA A 80 0.45 -4.01 15.39
C ALA A 80 1.01 -5.09 14.47
N ALA A 81 1.31 -6.29 14.98
CA ALA A 81 1.80 -7.39 14.15
C ALA A 81 0.78 -7.82 13.08
N ALA A 82 -0.49 -7.96 13.47
CA ALA A 82 -1.59 -8.31 12.57
C ALA A 82 -1.83 -7.23 11.51
N MET A 83 -1.84 -5.95 11.88
CA MET A 83 -1.96 -4.83 10.95
C MET A 83 -0.85 -4.84 9.91
N HIS A 84 0.42 -4.99 10.33
CA HIS A 84 1.52 -5.06 9.39
C HIS A 84 1.40 -6.28 8.46
N ALA A 85 1.03 -7.45 8.99
CA ALA A 85 0.83 -8.66 8.18
C ALA A 85 -0.27 -8.45 7.12
N ALA A 86 -1.41 -7.87 7.50
CA ALA A 86 -2.49 -7.54 6.59
C ALA A 86 -2.06 -6.55 5.50
N LEU A 87 -1.36 -5.47 5.87
CA LEU A 87 -0.83 -4.49 4.92
C LEU A 87 0.14 -5.15 3.92
N TYR A 88 1.07 -6.00 4.39
CA TYR A 88 1.98 -6.72 3.50
C TYR A 88 1.24 -7.64 2.53
N ALA A 89 0.28 -8.42 3.03
CA ALA A 89 -0.50 -9.33 2.20
C ALA A 89 -1.25 -8.58 1.10
N VAL A 90 -1.94 -7.49 1.45
CA VAL A 90 -2.70 -6.68 0.49
C VAL A 90 -1.80 -5.95 -0.50
N LEU A 91 -0.68 -5.37 -0.04
CA LEU A 91 0.29 -4.69 -0.91
C LEU A 91 0.96 -5.62 -1.92
N VAL A 92 1.11 -6.91 -1.61
CA VAL A 92 1.59 -7.93 -2.56
C VAL A 92 0.46 -8.38 -3.49
N ALA A 93 -0.73 -8.63 -2.95
CA ALA A 93 -1.88 -9.12 -3.72
C ALA A 93 -2.35 -8.11 -4.78
N LEU A 94 -2.27 -6.82 -4.51
CA LEU A 94 -2.74 -5.77 -5.42
C LEU A 94 -2.02 -5.76 -6.77
N PRO A 95 -0.68 -5.62 -6.86
CA PRO A 95 0.01 -5.63 -8.15
C PRO A 95 -0.16 -6.95 -8.91
N VAL A 96 -0.24 -8.08 -8.20
CA VAL A 96 -0.49 -9.40 -8.78
C VAL A 96 -1.87 -9.46 -9.42
N THR A 97 -2.92 -9.13 -8.66
CA THR A 97 -4.30 -9.14 -9.16
C THR A 97 -4.53 -8.11 -10.27
N GLY A 98 -3.87 -6.95 -10.21
CA GLY A 98 -3.94 -5.93 -11.27
C GLY A 98 -3.29 -6.39 -12.56
N THR A 99 -2.12 -7.05 -12.48
CA THR A 99 -1.45 -7.67 -13.63
C THR A 99 -2.29 -8.77 -14.24
N ILE A 100 -2.88 -9.64 -13.41
CA ILE A 100 -3.80 -10.69 -13.88
C ILE A 100 -5.02 -10.08 -14.58
N ALA A 101 -5.62 -9.06 -13.99
CA ALA A 101 -6.79 -8.38 -14.55
C ALA A 101 -6.51 -7.78 -15.93
N MET A 102 -5.30 -7.22 -16.12
CA MET A 102 -4.90 -6.56 -17.36
C MET A 102 -4.48 -7.53 -18.46
N TYR A 103 -3.67 -8.54 -18.13
CA TYR A 103 -2.99 -9.35 -19.14
C TYR A 103 -3.55 -10.75 -19.31
N LEU A 104 -4.32 -11.25 -18.33
CA LEU A 104 -4.87 -12.62 -18.35
C LEU A 104 -6.39 -12.65 -18.39
N THR A 105 -7.07 -12.02 -17.42
CA THR A 105 -8.53 -12.06 -17.37
C THR A 105 -9.12 -10.91 -16.55
N PHE A 106 -9.95 -10.09 -17.21
CA PHE A 106 -10.62 -8.96 -16.56
C PHE A 106 -11.64 -9.37 -15.48
N ARG A 107 -11.99 -10.66 -15.38
CA ARG A 107 -12.88 -11.20 -14.32
C ARG A 107 -12.35 -10.98 -12.90
N ILE A 108 -11.04 -10.76 -12.75
CA ILE A 108 -10.38 -10.49 -11.47
C ILE A 108 -10.41 -8.99 -11.09
N ALA A 109 -10.80 -8.10 -12.01
CA ALA A 109 -10.87 -6.66 -11.74
C ALA A 109 -11.71 -6.28 -10.50
N PRO A 110 -12.87 -6.91 -10.20
CA PRO A 110 -13.62 -6.65 -8.98
C PRO A 110 -12.84 -7.01 -7.71
N VAL A 111 -12.05 -8.08 -7.73
CA VAL A 111 -11.20 -8.49 -6.60
C VAL A 111 -10.10 -7.45 -6.37
N HIS A 112 -9.45 -6.99 -7.43
CA HIS A 112 -8.43 -5.92 -7.34
C HIS A 112 -9.02 -4.62 -6.77
N SER A 113 -10.23 -4.25 -7.22
CA SER A 113 -10.96 -3.08 -6.71
C SER A 113 -11.29 -3.23 -5.21
N LEU A 114 -11.82 -4.38 -4.78
CA LEU A 114 -12.10 -4.66 -3.37
C LEU A 114 -10.84 -4.58 -2.50
N LEU A 115 -9.72 -5.16 -2.98
CA LEU A 115 -8.43 -5.09 -2.29
C LEU A 115 -7.93 -3.64 -2.18
N SER A 116 -8.22 -2.78 -3.17
CA SER A 116 -7.80 -1.38 -3.16
C SER A 116 -8.52 -0.58 -2.08
N TRP A 117 -9.84 -0.78 -1.95
CA TRP A 117 -10.63 -0.19 -0.87
C TRP A 117 -10.21 -0.74 0.51
N THR A 118 -9.88 -2.03 0.57
CA THR A 118 -9.36 -2.66 1.79
C THR A 118 -8.01 -2.05 2.18
N LEU A 119 -7.10 -1.85 1.23
CA LEU A 119 -5.83 -1.17 1.49
C LEU A 119 -6.05 0.24 2.02
N LEU A 120 -6.95 1.01 1.40
CA LEU A 120 -7.26 2.36 1.86
C LEU A 120 -7.74 2.36 3.32
N ALA A 121 -8.69 1.49 3.66
CA ALA A 121 -9.18 1.35 5.03
C ALA A 121 -8.07 0.96 6.02
N LEU A 122 -7.23 -0.02 5.67
CA LEU A 122 -6.11 -0.45 6.51
C LEU A 122 -5.07 0.64 6.70
N VAL A 123 -4.73 1.40 5.65
CA VAL A 123 -3.79 2.53 5.73
C VAL A 123 -4.34 3.64 6.61
N LEU A 124 -5.63 3.97 6.49
CA LEU A 124 -6.28 4.96 7.35
C LEU A 124 -6.28 4.50 8.81
N LEU A 125 -6.61 3.24 9.08
CA LEU A 125 -6.55 2.68 10.44
C LEU A 125 -5.13 2.70 10.99
N HIS A 126 -4.15 2.32 10.18
CA HIS A 126 -2.73 2.30 10.55
C HIS A 126 -2.21 3.71 10.87
N ALA A 127 -2.49 4.68 10.00
CA ALA A 127 -2.11 6.07 10.21
C ALA A 127 -2.83 6.65 11.43
N GLY A 128 -4.13 6.39 11.58
CA GLY A 128 -4.91 6.79 12.74
C GLY A 128 -4.34 6.24 14.05
N ALA A 129 -3.95 4.96 14.07
CA ALA A 129 -3.26 4.36 15.21
C ALA A 129 -1.91 5.05 15.49
N ALA A 130 -1.09 5.30 14.46
CA ALA A 130 0.17 6.01 14.65
C ALA A 130 -0.02 7.44 15.23
N LEU A 131 -1.06 8.15 14.79
CA LEU A 131 -1.42 9.46 15.32
C LEU A 131 -1.96 9.38 16.75
N TRP A 132 -2.79 8.37 17.07
CA TRP A 132 -3.26 8.11 18.43
C TRP A 132 -2.10 7.85 19.39
N HIS A 133 -1.14 7.01 18.98
CA HIS A 133 0.09 6.75 19.71
C HIS A 133 0.92 8.02 19.92
N HIS A 134 0.96 8.91 18.93
CA HIS A 134 1.69 10.17 19.01
C HIS A 134 1.03 11.20 19.93
N PHE A 135 -0.27 11.46 19.76
CA PHE A 135 -0.96 12.55 20.47
C PHE A 135 -1.48 12.15 21.85
N TRP A 136 -2.08 10.96 21.96
CA TRP A 136 -2.72 10.50 23.19
C TRP A 136 -1.77 9.71 24.06
N ARG A 137 -1.11 8.70 23.47
CA ARG A 137 -0.18 7.87 24.21
C ARG A 137 1.19 8.51 24.43
N ARG A 138 1.53 9.50 23.59
CA ARG A 138 2.77 10.28 23.63
C ARG A 138 4.02 9.39 23.64
N ASP A 139 4.00 8.31 22.86
CA ASP A 139 5.13 7.40 22.75
C ASP A 139 6.00 7.69 21.51
N GLN A 140 7.04 6.89 21.35
CA GLN A 140 8.05 7.07 20.31
C GLN A 140 7.73 6.30 19.01
N VAL A 141 6.52 5.74 18.84
CA VAL A 141 6.17 4.92 17.67
C VAL A 141 6.36 5.70 16.36
N LEU A 142 5.76 6.89 16.25
CA LEU A 142 5.87 7.71 15.03
C LEU A 142 7.30 8.22 14.81
N TRP A 143 7.97 8.65 15.88
CA TRP A 143 9.33 9.18 15.81
C TRP A 143 10.35 8.15 15.33
N ARG A 144 10.18 6.88 15.69
CA ARG A 144 11.02 5.77 15.20
C ARG A 144 10.87 5.53 13.70
N MET A 145 9.77 5.98 13.08
CA MET A 145 9.59 5.90 11.63
C MET A 145 10.21 7.10 10.90
N ILE A 146 10.22 8.28 11.52
CA ILE A 146 10.70 9.53 10.90
C ILE A 146 12.23 9.67 11.05
N ARG A 147 12.77 9.46 12.25
CA ARG A 147 14.19 9.62 12.53
C ARG A 147 14.89 8.30 12.28
N LYS A 148 15.90 8.28 11.40
CA LYS A 148 16.90 7.21 11.43
C LYS A 148 17.54 7.23 12.81
N ALA A 149 17.58 6.09 13.50
CA ALA A 149 18.45 5.93 14.66
C ALA A 149 19.87 6.36 14.22
N ARG A 150 20.44 7.35 14.91
CA ARG A 150 21.88 7.60 14.82
C ARG A 150 22.60 6.47 15.51
#